data_AF-U3U2F4-F1
#
_entry.id   AF-U3U2F4-F1
#
_cell.length_a   1.000
_cell.length_b   1.000
_cell.length_c   1.000
_cell.angle_alpha   90.00
_cell.angle_beta   90.00
_cell.angle_gamma   90.00
#
_symmetry.space_group_name_H-M   'P 1'
#
loop_
_entity.id
_entity.type
_entity.pdbx_description
1 polymer ?
#
loop_
_entity_poly.entity_id
_entity_poly.type
_entity_poly.pdbx_seq_one_letter_code
_entity_poly.pdbx_strand_id
1 'polypeptide(L)' 'MDNFQKEIDERANLALSNKFELLLFRLGSDRLKGKSELYGINVFKLCEIVPMPTITRAAGSNRL' A
#
# COMPACT_ATOMS: atom_id res chain seq x y z
N MET A 1 -0.44 39.00 -5.02
CA MET A 1 -1.19 38.22 -4.02
C MET A 1 -1.73 36.95 -4.67
N ASP A 2 -0.86 36.04 -5.11
CA ASP A 2 -1.29 34.91 -5.97
C ASP A 2 -0.57 33.60 -5.63
N ASN A 3 0.71 33.67 -5.23
CA ASN A 3 1.49 32.48 -4.88
C ASN A 3 1.00 31.77 -3.60
N PHE A 4 0.60 32.53 -2.59
CA PHE A 4 0.13 31.95 -1.33
C PHE A 4 -1.21 31.23 -1.51
N GLN A 5 -2.09 31.79 -2.35
CA GLN A 5 -3.36 31.15 -2.68
C GLN A 5 -3.17 29.91 -3.55
N LYS A 6 -2.23 29.94 -4.50
CA LYS A 6 -1.81 28.75 -5.27
C LYS A 6 -1.23 27.64 -4.40
N GLU A 7 -0.37 27.97 -3.43
CA GLU A 7 0.16 26.99 -2.49
C GLU A 7 -0.94 26.37 -1.60
N ILE A 8 -1.93 27.17 -1.21
CA ILE A 8 -3.10 26.69 -0.48
C ILE A 8 -3.96 25.80 -1.37
N ASP A 9 -4.20 26.19 -2.62
CA ASP A 9 -5.01 25.44 -3.59
C ASP A 9 -4.33 24.14 -4.04
N GLU A 10 -2.99 24.09 -4.12
CA GLU A 10 -2.23 22.87 -4.39
C GLU A 10 -2.28 21.90 -3.21
N ARG A 11 -2.08 22.41 -1.98
CA ARG A 11 -2.23 21.60 -0.75
C ARG A 11 -3.68 21.15 -0.56
N ALA A 12 -4.65 22.00 -0.86
CA ALA A 12 -6.06 21.67 -0.81
C ALA A 12 -6.42 20.65 -1.89
N ASN A 13 -5.93 20.76 -3.12
CA ASN A 13 -6.16 19.75 -4.16
C ASN A 13 -5.53 18.40 -3.83
N LEU A 14 -4.37 18.36 -3.17
CA LEU A 14 -3.76 17.11 -2.70
C LEU A 14 -4.57 16.46 -1.56
N ALA A 15 -5.23 17.26 -0.72
CA ALA A 15 -6.09 16.77 0.36
C ALA A 15 -7.54 16.46 -0.08
N LEU A 16 -8.08 17.17 -1.07
CA LEU A 16 -9.44 17.02 -1.62
C LEU A 16 -9.51 16.02 -2.77
N SER A 17 -8.42 15.84 -3.52
CA SER A 17 -8.34 14.79 -4.52
C SER A 17 -7.95 13.51 -3.79
N ASN A 18 -8.98 12.81 -3.31
CA ASN A 18 -8.95 11.41 -2.91
C ASN A 18 -8.57 10.54 -4.12
N LYS A 19 -7.39 10.78 -4.70
CA LYS A 19 -6.80 9.98 -5.76
C LYS A 19 -6.52 8.65 -5.12
N PHE A 20 -6.95 7.60 -5.79
CA PHE A 20 -6.85 6.24 -5.32
C PHE A 20 -5.38 5.80 -5.36
N GLU A 21 -4.58 6.29 -4.42
CA GLU A 21 -3.17 5.98 -4.31
C GLU A 21 -3.02 4.55 -3.79
N LEU A 22 -2.54 3.67 -4.68
CA LEU A 22 -2.34 2.26 -4.41
C LEU A 22 -0.86 1.90 -4.52
N LEU A 23 -0.35 1.16 -3.54
CA LEU A 23 0.86 0.37 -3.68
C LEU A 23 0.50 -0.95 -4.38
N LEU A 24 1.13 -1.21 -5.52
CA LEU A 24 0.96 -2.46 -6.25
C LEU A 24 2.04 -3.47 -5.84
N PHE A 25 1.66 -4.73 -5.65
CA PHE A 25 2.58 -5.83 -5.35
C PHE A 25 2.11 -7.13 -5.99
N ARG A 26 3.03 -8.07 -6.20
CA ARG A 26 2.68 -9.40 -6.69
C ARG A 26 2.74 -10.42 -5.56
N LEU A 27 1.74 -11.30 -5.46
CA LEU A 27 1.66 -12.32 -4.43
C LEU A 27 1.31 -13.69 -5.03
N GLY A 28 1.88 -14.72 -4.43
CA GLY A 28 1.67 -16.10 -4.84
C GLY A 28 2.48 -16.50 -6.07
N SER A 29 2.36 -17.76 -6.42
CA SER A 29 2.96 -18.35 -7.60
C SER A 29 1.95 -19.37 -8.11
N ASP A 30 1.37 -19.12 -9.28
CA ASP A 30 0.53 -20.11 -9.92
C ASP A 30 1.37 -21.37 -10.21
N ARG A 31 0.99 -22.49 -9.60
CA ARG A 31 1.64 -23.80 -9.80
C ARG A 31 1.53 -24.31 -11.24
N LEU A 32 0.58 -23.79 -12.03
CA LEU A 32 0.34 -24.21 -13.41
C LEU A 32 0.90 -23.22 -14.44
N LYS A 33 0.78 -21.90 -14.24
CA LYS A 33 1.23 -20.89 -15.22
C LYS A 33 2.46 -20.08 -14.78
N GLY A 34 2.97 -20.28 -13.56
CA GLY A 34 4.14 -19.56 -13.04
C GLY A 34 3.90 -18.04 -12.87
N LYS A 35 2.65 -17.59 -12.94
CA LYS A 35 2.30 -16.17 -12.83
C LYS A 35 2.01 -15.81 -11.38
N SER A 36 2.52 -14.67 -10.95
CA SER A 36 2.22 -14.07 -9.66
C SER A 36 1.15 -13.01 -9.90
N GLU A 37 0.04 -13.09 -9.17
CA GLU A 37 -1.10 -12.21 -9.37
C GLU A 37 -0.79 -10.80 -8.85
N LEU A 38 -1.30 -9.77 -9.53
CA LEU A 38 -1.09 -8.36 -9.18
C LEU A 38 -2.19 -7.89 -8.23
N TYR A 39 -1.78 -7.41 -7.06
CA TYR A 39 -2.65 -6.84 -6.03
C TYR A 39 -2.31 -5.38 -5.78
N GLY A 40 -3.26 -4.64 -5.18
CA GLY A 40 -3.08 -3.26 -4.77
C GLY A 40 -3.59 -3.03 -3.34
N ILE A 41 -2.84 -2.27 -2.54
CA ILE A 41 -3.25 -1.80 -1.22
C ILE A 41 -3.23 -0.26 -1.19
N ASN A 42 -4.21 0.35 -0.55
CA ASN A 42 -4.23 1.80 -0.37
C ASN A 42 -3.02 2.26 0.46
N VAL A 43 -2.29 3.27 -0.02
CA VAL A 43 -1.06 3.74 0.64
C VAL A 43 -1.32 4.33 2.03
N PHE A 44 -2.51 4.88 2.29
CA PHE A 44 -2.91 5.37 3.61
C PHE A 44 -3.16 4.26 4.63
N LYS A 45 -3.28 2.99 4.19
CA LYS A 45 -3.38 1.82 5.07
C LYS A 45 -2.01 1.18 5.37
N LEU A 46 -0.92 1.76 4.87
CA LEU A 46 0.43 1.21 4.99
C LEU A 46 1.21 1.93 6.10
N CYS A 47 1.82 1.17 7.02
CA CYS A 47 2.68 1.73 8.06
C CYS A 47 4.15 1.76 7.62
N GLU A 48 4.67 0.65 7.11
CA GLU A 48 6.05 0.50 6.66
C GLU A 48 6.20 -0.66 5.66
N ILE A 49 7.28 -0.65 4.88
CA ILE A 49 7.69 -1.77 4.03
C ILE A 49 9.09 -2.21 4.48
N VAL A 50 9.19 -3.46 4.95
CA VAL A 50 10.43 -4.02 5.46
C VAL A 50 10.76 -5.34 4.74
N PRO A 51 12.05 -5.72 4.64
CA PRO A 51 12.42 -7.07 4.26
C PRO A 51 11.78 -8.09 5.21
N MET A 52 11.38 -9.26 4.71
CA MET A 52 10.69 -10.28 5.51
C MET A 52 11.50 -10.64 6.76
N PRO A 53 11.04 -10.27 7.97
CA PRO A 53 11.73 -10.62 9.20
C PRO A 53 11.38 -12.06 9.61
N THR A 54 12.11 -12.60 10.57
CA THR A 54 11.72 -13.85 11.22
C THR A 54 10.41 -13.65 11.97
N ILE A 55 9.36 -14.36 11.56
CA ILE A 55 8.04 -14.28 12.19
C ILE A 55 7.99 -15.23 13.39
N THR A 56 7.81 -14.68 14.58
CA THR A 56 7.56 -15.47 15.80
C THR A 56 6.10 -15.89 15.84
N ARG A 57 5.84 -17.20 15.76
CA ARG A 57 4.48 -17.73 15.86
C ARG A 57 3.96 -17.58 17.29
N ALA A 58 2.76 -17.02 17.44
CA ALA A 58 2.09 -16.95 18.73
C ALA A 58 1.71 -18.35 19.24
N ALA A 59 1.85 -18.56 20.55
CA ALA A 59 1.43 -19.79 21.19
C ALA A 59 -0.11 -19.95 21.07
N GLY A 60 -0.57 -21.15 20.71
CA GLY A 60 -2.01 -21.44 20.55
C GLY A 60 -2.63 -20.99 19.22
N SER A 61 -1.89 -20.37 18.30
CA SER A 61 -2.40 -20.15 16.94
C SER A 61 -2.57 -21.49 16.20
N ASN A 62 -3.77 -21.73 15.67
CA ASN A 62 -4.06 -22.93 14.88
C ASN A 62 -3.13 -23.01 13.66
N ARG A 63 -2.61 -24.22 13.39
CA ARG A 63 -2.01 -24.53 12.09
C ARG A 63 -3.13 -24.54 11.05
N LEU A 64 -3.03 -23.67 10.04
CA LEU A 64 -3.57 -23.94 8.72
C LEU A 64 -2.54 -24.74 7.93
#